data_AF-A0AA44IXY7-F1
#
_entry.id   AF-A0AA44IXY7-F1
#
_cell.length_a   1.000
_cell.length_b   1.000
_cell.length_c   1.000
_cell.angle_alpha   90.00
_cell.angle_beta   90.00
_cell.angle_gamma   90.00
#
_symmetry.space_group_name_H-M   'P 1'
#
loop_
_entity.id
_entity.type
_entity.pdbx_description
1 polymer ?
#
loop_
_entity_poly.entity_id
_entity_poly.type
_entity_poly.pdbx_seq_one_letter_code
_entity_poly.pdbx_strand_id
1 'polypeptide(L)'
;MMLSGRGLTAVAFVALVAGCSSETEKPAETAPKAEVFDVQYYLNNEQARRKTLVECQDNPGALEDTPNCVNATEAAKQVRRQEMRDAINKG
;
A
#
# COMPACT_ATOMS: atom_id res chain seq x y z
N MET A 1 -60.97 -4.28 -18.04
CA MET A 1 -60.74 -3.89 -19.44
C MET A 1 -59.24 -3.82 -19.66
N MET A 2 -58.72 -4.71 -20.51
CA MET A 2 -57.33 -4.72 -20.95
C MET A 2 -57.14 -3.82 -22.19
N LEU A 3 -55.89 -3.43 -22.40
CA LEU A 3 -55.24 -2.93 -23.63
C LEU A 3 -55.54 -1.48 -24.03
N SER A 4 -54.52 -0.63 -23.98
CA SER A 4 -53.79 -0.18 -25.18
C SER A 4 -52.91 1.03 -24.86
N GLY A 5 -51.59 0.92 -25.07
CA GLY A 5 -50.68 2.06 -24.97
C GLY A 5 -49.24 1.68 -25.29
N ARG A 6 -48.92 1.68 -26.57
CA ARG A 6 -47.56 1.46 -27.10
C ARG A 6 -46.65 2.57 -26.56
N GLY A 7 -45.65 2.21 -25.78
CA GLY A 7 -44.60 3.11 -25.32
C GLY A 7 -43.31 2.33 -25.19
N LEU A 8 -42.61 2.15 -26.29
CA LEU A 8 -41.24 1.65 -26.30
C LEU A 8 -40.34 2.79 -25.79
N THR A 9 -40.19 2.92 -24.47
CA THR A 9 -39.26 3.87 -23.87
C THR A 9 -38.15 3.08 -23.17
N ALA A 10 -37.10 2.80 -23.92
CA ALA A 10 -35.82 2.44 -23.33
C ALA A 10 -35.28 3.66 -22.58
N VAL A 11 -35.11 3.57 -21.26
CA VAL A 11 -34.22 4.49 -20.53
C VAL A 11 -33.34 3.65 -19.63
N ALA A 12 -32.05 3.81 -19.88
CA ALA A 12 -30.95 2.99 -19.42
C ALA A 12 -30.78 3.02 -17.90
N PHE A 13 -30.48 1.86 -17.33
CA PHE A 13 -29.83 1.73 -16.03
C PHE A 13 -28.43 2.36 -16.13
N VAL A 14 -28.22 3.52 -15.51
CA VAL A 14 -26.88 4.06 -15.27
C VAL A 14 -26.52 3.76 -13.82
N ALA A 15 -25.88 2.60 -13.61
CA ALA A 15 -25.24 2.26 -12.35
C ALA A 15 -23.92 3.05 -12.25
N LEU A 16 -23.93 4.13 -11.47
CA LEU A 16 -22.71 4.83 -11.06
C LEU A 16 -22.03 4.02 -9.94
N VAL A 17 -21.31 2.96 -10.33
CA VAL A 17 -20.25 2.40 -9.49
C VAL A 17 -18.98 3.21 -9.75
N ALA A 18 -18.81 4.30 -9.01
CA ALA A 18 -17.49 4.88 -8.80
C ALA A 18 -16.73 3.97 -7.82
N GLY A 19 -16.31 2.80 -8.30
CA GLY A 19 -15.33 1.96 -7.63
C GLY A 19 -13.93 2.56 -7.81
N CYS A 20 -13.25 2.87 -6.70
CA CYS A 20 -11.81 3.10 -6.69
C CYS A 20 -11.11 1.86 -7.22
N SER A 21 -10.45 1.98 -8.38
CA SER A 21 -9.44 1.02 -8.81
C SER A 21 -8.25 1.81 -9.33
N SER A 22 -7.35 2.15 -8.41
CA SER A 22 -5.95 2.39 -8.74
C SER A 22 -5.34 1.04 -9.06
N GLU A 23 -5.53 0.57 -10.29
CA GLU A 23 -4.82 -0.60 -10.79
C GLU A 23 -4.36 -0.26 -12.20
N THR A 24 -3.26 0.52 -12.27
CA THR A 24 -2.46 0.63 -13.47
C THR A 24 -1.28 -0.31 -13.29
N GLU A 25 -1.52 -1.58 -13.60
CA GLU A 25 -0.45 -2.57 -13.76
C GLU A 25 0.31 -2.22 -15.03
N LYS A 26 1.36 -1.40 -14.90
CA LYS A 26 2.33 -1.23 -15.97
C LYS A 26 3.48 -2.20 -15.71
N PRO A 27 3.74 -3.20 -16.58
CA PRO A 27 4.92 -4.03 -16.46
C PRO A 27 6.13 -3.14 -16.77
N ALA A 28 6.80 -2.68 -15.72
CA ALA A 28 8.05 -1.95 -15.84
C ALA A 28 9.17 -2.94 -16.20
N GLU A 29 9.61 -2.79 -17.44
CA GLU A 29 10.96 -3.00 -17.97
C GLU A 29 12.05 -3.35 -16.93
N THR A 30 12.86 -4.34 -17.31
CA THR A 30 13.88 -5.05 -16.52
C THR A 30 14.98 -4.13 -15.95
N ALA A 31 14.65 -3.32 -14.97
CA ALA A 31 15.62 -2.78 -14.03
C ALA A 31 16.18 -3.94 -13.18
N PRO A 32 17.47 -3.92 -12.78
CA PRO A 32 17.99 -4.88 -11.83
C PRO A 32 17.11 -4.82 -10.57
N LYS A 33 16.42 -5.92 -10.27
CA LYS A 33 15.59 -6.01 -9.06
C LYS A 33 16.49 -5.80 -7.86
N ALA A 34 16.26 -4.71 -7.12
CA ALA A 34 16.84 -4.55 -5.81
C ALA A 34 16.52 -5.80 -4.98
N GLU A 35 17.51 -6.30 -4.23
CA GLU A 35 17.29 -7.40 -3.29
C GLU A 35 16.18 -6.98 -2.32
N VAL A 36 15.22 -7.87 -2.10
CA VAL A 36 14.08 -7.63 -1.22
C VAL A 36 14.39 -8.23 0.14
N PHE A 37 14.42 -7.38 1.16
CA PHE A 37 14.64 -7.80 2.54
C PHE A 37 13.32 -7.86 3.30
N ASP A 38 13.16 -8.87 4.15
CA ASP A 38 11.98 -9.02 4.99
C ASP A 38 12.01 -8.08 6.21
N VAL A 39 10.91 -8.09 6.97
CA VAL A 39 10.78 -7.26 8.18
C VAL A 39 11.81 -7.65 9.25
N GLN A 40 12.16 -8.94 9.37
CA GLN A 40 13.07 -9.43 10.41
C GLN A 40 14.50 -8.93 10.17
N TYR A 41 14.93 -8.85 8.91
CA TYR A 41 16.19 -8.22 8.53
C TYR A 41 16.25 -6.78 9.04
N TYR A 42 15.21 -5.98 8.82
CA TYR A 42 15.16 -4.58 9.26
C TYR A 42 14.97 -4.41 10.77
N LEU A 43 14.42 -5.40 11.47
CA LEU A 43 14.43 -5.44 12.93
C LEU A 43 15.84 -5.64 13.47
N ASN A 44 16.61 -6.54 12.85
CA ASN A 44 17.96 -6.90 13.28
C ASN A 44 19.04 -5.93 12.80
N ASN A 45 18.75 -5.11 11.77
CA ASN A 45 19.70 -4.19 11.15
C ASN A 45 19.18 -2.75 11.18
N GLU A 46 19.42 -2.05 12.29
CA GLU A 46 18.97 -0.67 12.48
C GLU A 46 19.48 0.27 11.38
N GLN A 47 20.76 0.18 11.03
CA GLN A 47 21.36 1.05 10.00
C GLN A 47 20.68 0.86 8.65
N ALA A 48 20.45 -0.38 8.23
CA ALA A 48 19.76 -0.70 6.98
C ALA A 48 18.33 -0.15 7.00
N ARG A 49 17.60 -0.34 8.11
CA ARG A 49 16.25 0.20 8.29
C ARG A 49 16.23 1.72 8.15
N ARG A 50 17.12 2.42 8.86
CA ARG A 50 17.18 3.90 8.83
C ARG A 50 17.50 4.41 7.44
N LYS A 51 18.47 3.78 6.75
CA LYS A 51 18.84 4.16 5.38
C LYS A 51 17.66 3.97 4.41
N THR A 52 17.03 2.80 4.42
CA THR A 52 15.87 2.53 3.55
C THR A 52 14.73 3.50 3.85
N LEU A 53 14.43 3.80 5.12
CA LEU A 53 13.37 4.77 5.45
C LEU A 53 13.65 6.18 4.95
N VAL A 54 14.92 6.61 4.89
CA VAL A 54 15.30 7.89 4.28
C VAL A 54 15.08 7.82 2.78
N GLU A 55 15.55 6.76 2.11
CA GLU A 55 15.34 6.56 0.67
C GLU A 55 13.85 6.58 0.29
N CYS A 56 12.99 5.95 1.12
CA CYS A 56 11.54 5.97 0.94
C CYS A 56 10.94 7.38 1.10
N GLN A 57 11.39 8.15 2.08
CA GLN A 57 10.91 9.52 2.34
C GLN A 57 11.34 10.51 1.26
N ASP A 58 12.53 10.32 0.69
CA ASP A 58 13.04 11.15 -0.40
C ASP A 58 12.29 10.89 -1.71
N ASN A 59 11.64 9.72 -1.86
CA ASN A 59 10.99 9.29 -3.09
C ASN A 59 9.61 8.62 -2.85
N PRO A 60 8.66 9.30 -2.19
CA PRO A 60 7.41 8.67 -1.73
C PRO A 60 6.64 8.04 -2.91
N GLY A 61 6.34 8.80 -3.98
CA GLY A 61 5.56 8.26 -5.09
C GLY A 61 6.24 7.17 -5.94
N ALA A 62 7.56 6.98 -5.81
CA ALA A 62 8.30 5.96 -6.56
C ALA A 62 8.60 4.71 -5.73
N LEU A 63 8.82 4.89 -4.42
CA LEU A 63 9.33 3.84 -3.55
C LEU A 63 8.35 3.43 -2.44
N GLU A 64 7.32 4.22 -2.10
CA GLU A 64 6.46 3.98 -0.92
C GLU A 64 5.88 2.56 -0.86
N ASP A 65 5.39 2.06 -1.99
CA ASP A 65 4.76 0.74 -2.10
C ASP A 65 5.75 -0.38 -2.46
N THR A 66 7.05 -0.08 -2.55
CA THR A 66 8.05 -1.13 -2.78
C THR A 66 8.16 -2.04 -1.57
N PRO A 67 8.41 -3.35 -1.76
CA PRO A 67 8.54 -4.30 -0.65
C PRO A 67 9.54 -3.87 0.43
N ASN A 68 10.66 -3.26 0.03
CA ASN A 68 11.66 -2.77 0.98
C ASN A 68 11.14 -1.60 1.83
N CYS A 69 10.42 -0.65 1.24
CA CYS A 69 9.84 0.46 1.99
C CYS A 69 8.73 0.01 2.94
N VAL A 70 7.88 -0.91 2.48
CA VAL A 70 6.84 -1.53 3.33
C VAL A 70 7.49 -2.28 4.50
N ASN A 71 8.48 -3.14 4.23
CA ASN A 71 9.12 -3.95 5.27
C ASN A 71 9.91 -3.11 6.27
N ALA A 72 10.66 -2.10 5.81
CA ALA A 72 11.39 -1.18 6.69
C ALA A 72 10.44 -0.33 7.55
N THR A 73 9.30 0.09 6.98
CA THR A 73 8.26 0.83 7.70
C THR A 73 7.60 -0.04 8.77
N GLU A 74 7.26 -1.29 8.46
CA GLU A 74 6.70 -2.21 9.44
C GLU A 74 7.68 -2.52 10.57
N ALA A 75 8.97 -2.72 10.26
CA ALA A 75 10.01 -2.87 11.28
C ALA A 75 10.08 -1.64 12.20
N ALA A 76 10.01 -0.43 11.66
CA ALA A 76 10.03 0.79 12.46
C ALA A 76 8.79 0.92 13.37
N LYS A 77 7.60 0.56 12.87
CA LYS A 77 6.38 0.50 13.68
C LYS A 77 6.51 -0.51 14.82
N GLN A 78 7.13 -1.67 14.56
CA GLN A 78 7.36 -2.69 15.58
C GLN A 78 8.31 -2.22 16.68
N VAL A 79 9.43 -1.58 16.32
CA VAL A 79 10.35 -1.02 17.32
C VAL A 79 9.65 -0.01 18.22
N ARG A 80 8.91 0.95 17.65
CA ARG A 80 8.16 1.92 18.46
C ARG A 80 7.15 1.26 19.40
N ARG A 81 6.47 0.20 18.94
CA ARG A 81 5.54 -0.57 19.80
C ARG A 81 6.28 -1.30 20.93
N GLN A 82 7.46 -1.84 20.67
CA GLN A 82 8.27 -2.51 21.69
C GLN A 82 8.79 -1.51 22.72
N GLU A 83 9.32 -0.36 22.29
CA GLU A 83 9.76 0.71 23.17
C GLU A 83 8.63 1.20 24.10
N MET A 84 7.43 1.37 23.54
CA MET A 84 6.24 1.71 24.32
C MET A 84 5.88 0.63 25.34
N ARG A 85 5.90 -0.64 24.93
CA ARG A 85 5.63 -1.78 25.84
C ARG A 85 6.64 -1.82 26.98
N ASP A 86 7.92 -1.61 26.68
CA ASP A 86 8.99 -1.61 27.66
C ASP A 86 8.86 -0.43 28.63
N ALA A 87 8.43 0.73 28.15
CA ALA A 87 8.15 1.89 28.99
C ALA A 87 6.98 1.63 29.95
N ILE A 88 5.94 0.92 29.50
CA ILE A 88 4.79 0.54 30.35
C ILE A 88 5.21 -0.47 31.41
N ASN A 89 5.99 -1.49 31.06
CA ASN A 89 6.35 -2.59 31.98
C ASN A 89 7.43 -2.21 33.01
N LYS A 90 8.09 -1.06 32.85
CA LYS A 90 9.11 -0.54 33.78
C LYS A 90 8.55 0.42 34.82
N GLY A 91 7.30 0.85 34.69
CA GLY A 91 6.59 1.72 35.65
C GLY A 91 5.78 0.93 36.66
#